data_AF-A0A3B9J7I0-F1
#
_entry.id   AF-A0A3B9J7I0-F1
#
_cell.length_a   1.000
_cell.length_b   1.000
_cell.length_c   1.000
_cell.angle_alpha   90.00
_cell.angle_beta   90.00
_cell.angle_gamma   90.00
#
_symmetry.space_group_name_H-M   'P 1'
#
loop_
_entity.id
_entity.type
_entity.pdbx_description
1 polymer ?
#
loop_
_entity_poly.entity_id
_entity_poly.type
_entity_poly.pdbx_seq_one_letter_code
_entity_poly.pdbx_strand_id
1 'polypeptide(L)'
;MITRFADPDGGFFDSPSDGETLLLRPKELQDNATPSGNALAVEALLRLAALTDRADYRTLAEQTFRLVAENAVRHPTAFARWLGAADFALSTVKQVAVVGDPAQSETQALLAEVRASWRPNLVIATSALPLPPNAPPLLAERPMLENQPTAYVCEGFVCKTPVNNAEDLKKLLENK
;
A
#
# COMPACT_ATOMS: atom_id res chain seq x y z
N MET A 1 -11.15 -5.09 -10.46
CA MET A 1 -10.71 -6.25 -9.66
C MET A 1 -11.82 -6.66 -8.71
N ILE A 2 -12.08 -5.94 -7.61
CA ILE A 2 -13.14 -6.28 -6.62
C ILE A 2 -14.48 -6.67 -7.28
N THR A 3 -15.06 -5.79 -8.10
CA THR A 3 -16.38 -6.01 -8.72
C THR A 3 -16.50 -7.29 -9.57
N ARG A 4 -15.41 -7.75 -10.18
CA ARG A 4 -15.44 -8.88 -11.14
C ARG A 4 -14.96 -10.19 -10.53
N PHE A 5 -14.14 -10.14 -9.47
CA PHE A 5 -13.43 -11.31 -8.97
C PHE A 5 -13.72 -11.63 -7.50
N ALA A 6 -14.27 -10.71 -6.71
CA ALA A 6 -14.54 -10.97 -5.30
C ALA A 6 -15.56 -12.12 -5.13
N ASP A 7 -15.28 -13.00 -4.17
CA ASP A 7 -16.21 -14.02 -3.73
C ASP A 7 -16.94 -13.55 -2.46
N PRO A 8 -18.29 -13.61 -2.41
CA PRO A 8 -19.06 -13.43 -1.18
C PRO A 8 -18.57 -14.26 0.03
N ASP A 9 -17.99 -15.44 -0.21
CA ASP A 9 -17.41 -16.32 0.83
C ASP A 9 -15.95 -15.96 1.18
N GLY A 10 -15.43 -14.85 0.64
CA GLY A 10 -14.11 -14.28 0.92
C GLY A 10 -13.08 -14.54 -0.16
N GLY A 11 -12.10 -13.64 -0.30
CA GLY A 11 -11.07 -13.71 -1.33
C GLY A 11 -11.58 -13.44 -2.74
N PHE A 12 -10.80 -13.87 -3.73
CA PHE A 12 -10.98 -13.58 -5.14
C PHE A 12 -10.85 -14.85 -5.98
N PHE A 13 -11.79 -15.02 -6.90
CA PHE A 13 -11.73 -16.05 -7.94
C PHE A 13 -10.62 -15.77 -8.95
N ASP A 14 -10.15 -16.84 -9.62
CA ASP A 14 -9.15 -16.72 -10.69
C ASP A 14 -9.77 -16.32 -12.05
N SER A 15 -11.09 -16.38 -12.15
CA SER A 15 -11.88 -16.00 -13.35
C SER A 15 -12.83 -14.86 -13.02
N PRO A 16 -13.16 -13.97 -13.98
CA PRO A 16 -14.10 -12.89 -13.76
C PRO A 16 -15.56 -13.37 -13.84
N SER A 17 -16.47 -12.67 -13.16
CA SER A 17 -17.91 -12.99 -13.11
C SER A 17 -18.66 -12.73 -14.41
N ASP A 18 -18.11 -11.89 -15.28
CA ASP A 18 -18.61 -11.53 -16.62
C ASP A 18 -17.81 -12.22 -17.74
N GLY A 19 -17.05 -13.27 -17.40
CA GLY A 19 -16.32 -14.10 -18.36
C GLY A 19 -17.14 -15.27 -18.91
N GLU A 20 -16.43 -16.24 -19.50
CA GLU A 20 -17.03 -17.52 -19.89
C GLU A 20 -17.68 -18.21 -18.68
N THR A 21 -18.80 -18.89 -18.91
CA THR A 21 -19.46 -19.67 -17.87
C THR A 21 -18.68 -20.95 -17.60
N LEU A 22 -17.91 -20.96 -16.51
CA LEU A 22 -17.15 -22.11 -16.04
C LEU A 22 -17.98 -22.95 -15.06
N LEU A 23 -17.79 -24.27 -15.08
CA LEU A 23 -18.41 -25.19 -14.12
C LEU A 23 -17.97 -24.92 -12.67
N LEU A 24 -16.70 -24.52 -12.50
CA LEU A 24 -16.12 -24.11 -11.22
C LEU A 24 -15.27 -22.86 -11.43
N ARG A 25 -15.32 -21.96 -10.45
CA ARG A 25 -14.42 -20.81 -10.36
C ARG A 25 -13.53 -21.01 -9.14
N PRO A 26 -12.32 -21.58 -9.29
CA PRO A 26 -11.42 -21.78 -8.16
C PRO A 26 -10.81 -20.45 -7.69
N LYS A 27 -10.13 -20.54 -6.54
CA LYS A 27 -9.27 -19.50 -5.98
C LYS A 27 -7.91 -20.11 -5.69
N GLU A 28 -6.87 -19.65 -6.34
CA GLU A 28 -5.51 -20.00 -5.94
C GLU A 28 -5.15 -19.20 -4.68
N LEU A 29 -4.95 -19.92 -3.56
CA LEU A 29 -4.58 -19.34 -2.27
C LEU A 29 -3.10 -19.59 -1.95
N GLN A 30 -2.52 -20.68 -2.44
CA GLN A 30 -1.15 -21.05 -2.13
C GLN A 30 -0.19 -20.29 -3.04
N ASP A 31 0.91 -19.78 -2.48
CA ASP A 31 2.01 -19.30 -3.30
C ASP A 31 2.73 -20.50 -3.93
N ASN A 32 3.08 -20.36 -5.21
CA ASN A 32 3.79 -21.38 -5.98
C ASN A 32 4.98 -20.71 -6.71
N ALA A 33 5.29 -21.13 -7.95
CA ALA A 33 6.27 -20.45 -8.80
C ALA A 33 6.02 -18.94 -8.94
N THR A 34 4.76 -18.51 -8.73
CA THR A 34 4.37 -17.11 -8.58
C THR A 34 3.54 -16.92 -7.31
N PRO A 35 3.49 -15.71 -6.73
CA PRO A 35 2.58 -15.43 -5.63
C PRO A 35 1.12 -15.65 -6.02
N SER A 36 0.30 -16.10 -5.07
CA SER A 36 -1.14 -16.24 -5.28
C SER A 36 -1.78 -14.90 -5.63
N GLY A 37 -2.75 -14.93 -6.55
CA GLY A 37 -3.51 -13.73 -6.91
C GLY A 37 -4.23 -13.11 -5.71
N ASN A 38 -4.66 -13.96 -4.77
CA ASN A 38 -5.28 -13.53 -3.52
C ASN A 38 -4.30 -12.78 -2.60
N ALA A 39 -3.07 -13.27 -2.38
CA ALA A 39 -2.08 -12.55 -1.58
C ALA A 39 -1.77 -11.16 -2.17
N LEU A 40 -1.62 -11.09 -3.49
CA LEU A 40 -1.38 -9.83 -4.19
C LEU A 40 -2.58 -8.88 -4.11
N ALA A 41 -3.80 -9.40 -4.19
CA ALA A 41 -5.02 -8.60 -4.04
C ALA A 41 -5.12 -8.02 -2.62
N VAL A 42 -4.87 -8.82 -1.59
CA VAL A 42 -4.85 -8.37 -0.19
C VAL A 42 -3.82 -7.28 0.02
N GLU A 43 -2.60 -7.50 -0.44
CA GLU A 43 -1.54 -6.51 -0.34
C GLU A 43 -1.87 -5.20 -1.07
N ALA A 44 -2.44 -5.29 -2.28
CA ALA A 44 -2.87 -4.11 -3.03
C ALA A 44 -3.98 -3.34 -2.29
N LEU A 45 -4.96 -4.05 -1.71
CA LEU A 45 -6.02 -3.45 -0.91
C LEU A 45 -5.50 -2.75 0.34
N LEU A 46 -4.53 -3.35 1.04
CA LEU A 46 -3.90 -2.74 2.21
C LEU A 46 -3.16 -1.44 1.84
N ARG A 47 -2.41 -1.44 0.74
CA ARG A 47 -1.73 -0.22 0.26
C ARG A 47 -2.71 0.83 -0.24
N LEU A 48 -3.76 0.43 -0.95
CA LEU A 48 -4.82 1.34 -1.39
C LEU A 48 -5.55 1.96 -0.20
N ALA A 49 -5.85 1.19 0.85
CA ALA A 49 -6.43 1.72 2.08
C ALA A 49 -5.52 2.81 2.68
N ALA A 50 -4.21 2.57 2.75
CA ALA A 50 -3.25 3.55 3.26
C ALA A 50 -3.07 4.79 2.36
N LEU A 51 -3.24 4.66 1.04
CA LEU A 51 -3.15 5.79 0.10
C LEU A 51 -4.43 6.62 0.04
N THR A 52 -5.59 5.97 0.22
CA THR A 52 -6.91 6.56 -0.09
C THR A 52 -7.81 6.76 1.12
N ASP A 53 -7.38 6.34 2.30
CA ASP A 53 -8.17 6.37 3.54
C ASP A 53 -9.52 5.61 3.43
N ARG A 54 -9.55 4.60 2.55
CA ARG A 54 -10.72 3.77 2.29
C ARG A 54 -10.71 2.52 3.16
N ALA A 55 -11.42 2.60 4.29
CA ALA A 55 -11.51 1.52 5.28
C ALA A 55 -12.15 0.22 4.73
N ASP A 56 -12.95 0.30 3.69
CA ASP A 56 -13.55 -0.86 3.03
C ASP A 56 -12.50 -1.74 2.34
N TYR A 57 -11.43 -1.15 1.77
CA TYR A 57 -10.31 -1.94 1.22
C TYR A 57 -9.58 -2.71 2.32
N ARG A 58 -9.32 -2.05 3.46
CA ARG A 58 -8.72 -2.69 4.63
C ARG A 58 -9.59 -3.83 5.14
N THR A 59 -10.88 -3.61 5.26
CA THR A 59 -11.86 -4.61 5.72
C THR A 59 -11.87 -5.83 4.81
N LEU A 60 -11.91 -5.63 3.48
CA LEU A 60 -11.89 -6.74 2.51
C LEU A 60 -10.59 -7.54 2.57
N ALA A 61 -9.45 -6.86 2.73
CA ALA A 61 -8.16 -7.52 2.94
C ALA A 61 -8.16 -8.39 4.22
N GLU A 62 -8.66 -7.85 5.33
CA GLU A 62 -8.74 -8.55 6.63
C GLU A 62 -9.67 -9.76 6.61
N GLN A 63 -10.81 -9.65 5.93
CA GLN A 63 -11.72 -10.79 5.73
C GLN A 63 -11.03 -11.92 4.95
N THR A 64 -10.22 -11.56 3.95
CA THR A 64 -9.55 -12.52 3.07
C THR A 64 -8.44 -13.31 3.79
N PHE A 65 -7.75 -12.72 4.79
CA PHE A 65 -6.75 -13.45 5.59
C PHE A 65 -7.31 -14.69 6.30
N ARG A 66 -8.61 -14.72 6.61
CA ARG A 66 -9.25 -15.85 7.29
C ARG A 66 -9.14 -17.15 6.49
N LEU A 67 -9.05 -17.07 5.17
CA LEU A 67 -8.93 -18.23 4.29
C LEU A 67 -7.59 -18.96 4.42
N VAL A 68 -6.55 -18.25 4.87
CA VAL A 68 -5.18 -18.79 4.91
C VAL A 68 -4.59 -18.84 6.31
N ALA A 69 -5.25 -18.30 7.33
CA ALA A 69 -4.69 -18.13 8.67
C ALA A 69 -4.07 -19.42 9.25
N GLU A 70 -4.79 -20.54 9.19
CA GLU A 70 -4.29 -21.82 9.71
C GLU A 70 -3.17 -22.39 8.82
N ASN A 71 -3.34 -22.36 7.51
CA ASN A 71 -2.38 -22.93 6.55
C ASN A 71 -1.07 -22.15 6.49
N ALA A 72 -1.12 -20.82 6.60
CA ALA A 72 0.04 -19.95 6.62
C ALA A 72 0.92 -20.19 7.86
N VAL A 73 0.32 -20.59 9.00
CA VAL A 73 1.08 -20.95 10.20
C VAL A 73 1.72 -22.35 10.06
N ARG A 74 0.97 -23.32 9.51
CA ARG A 74 1.47 -24.69 9.33
C ARG A 74 2.50 -24.84 8.20
N HIS A 75 2.35 -24.05 7.14
CA HIS A 75 3.14 -24.14 5.91
C HIS A 75 3.63 -22.76 5.45
N PRO A 76 4.40 -22.02 6.27
CA PRO A 76 4.73 -20.62 6.02
C PRO A 76 5.44 -20.37 4.68
N THR A 77 6.24 -21.32 4.21
CA THR A 77 6.94 -21.22 2.92
C THR A 77 6.00 -21.27 1.72
N ALA A 78 4.82 -21.88 1.86
CA ALA A 78 3.78 -21.94 0.83
C ALA A 78 2.85 -20.72 0.84
N PHE A 79 3.03 -19.80 1.79
CA PHE A 79 2.21 -18.60 1.98
C PHE A 79 3.09 -17.36 2.26
N ALA A 80 4.32 -17.34 1.74
CA ALA A 80 5.30 -16.29 2.03
C ALA A 80 4.80 -14.89 1.64
N ARG A 81 4.03 -14.74 0.55
CA ARG A 81 3.49 -13.45 0.16
C ARG A 81 2.36 -13.00 1.09
N TRP A 82 1.54 -13.92 1.55
CA TRP A 82 0.54 -13.65 2.58
C TRP A 82 1.17 -13.16 3.88
N LEU A 83 2.28 -13.78 4.30
CA LEU A 83 3.01 -13.34 5.49
C LEU A 83 3.57 -11.93 5.33
N GLY A 84 4.05 -11.55 4.14
CA GLY A 84 4.44 -10.16 3.85
C GLY A 84 3.26 -9.18 3.88
N ALA A 85 2.10 -9.58 3.39
CA ALA A 85 0.88 -8.77 3.50
C ALA A 85 0.41 -8.66 4.97
N ALA A 86 0.55 -9.72 5.76
CA ALA A 86 0.22 -9.73 7.18
C ALA A 86 1.17 -8.83 7.98
N ASP A 87 2.48 -8.84 7.67
CA ASP A 87 3.46 -7.91 8.25
C ASP A 87 3.04 -6.45 8.02
N PHE A 88 2.63 -6.11 6.79
CA PHE A 88 2.11 -4.78 6.46
C PHE A 88 0.83 -4.44 7.25
N ALA A 89 -0.12 -5.38 7.34
CA ALA A 89 -1.40 -5.17 8.01
C ALA A 89 -1.27 -4.96 9.53
N LEU A 90 -0.31 -5.66 10.14
CA LEU A 90 -0.03 -5.63 11.59
C LEU A 90 0.95 -4.52 11.99
N SER A 91 1.69 -3.95 11.03
CA SER A 91 2.62 -2.86 11.28
C SER A 91 1.94 -1.49 11.36
N THR A 92 2.62 -0.56 12.03
CA THR A 92 2.34 0.88 11.88
C THR A 92 2.86 1.35 10.53
N VAL A 93 1.99 1.38 9.52
CA VAL A 93 2.35 1.78 8.15
C VAL A 93 2.75 3.26 8.11
N LYS A 94 3.95 3.53 7.62
CA LYS A 94 4.42 4.90 7.34
C LYS A 94 3.79 5.40 6.04
N GLN A 95 3.13 6.55 6.11
CA GLN A 95 2.54 7.21 4.95
C GLN A 95 3.38 8.45 4.62
N VAL A 96 3.98 8.47 3.42
CA VAL A 96 4.82 9.58 2.97
C VAL A 96 4.14 10.33 1.83
N ALA A 97 3.99 11.64 1.99
CA ALA A 97 3.49 12.52 0.94
C ALA A 97 4.59 13.52 0.56
N VAL A 98 4.94 13.57 -0.72
CA VAL A 98 5.94 14.50 -1.24
C VAL A 98 5.27 15.46 -2.21
N VAL A 99 5.10 16.70 -1.79
CA VAL A 99 4.49 17.77 -2.59
C VAL A 99 5.61 18.59 -3.23
N GLY A 100 5.65 18.59 -4.55
CA GLY A 100 6.72 19.20 -5.34
C GLY A 100 6.71 18.63 -6.76
N ASP A 101 7.26 19.37 -7.72
CA ASP A 101 7.36 18.89 -9.11
C ASP A 101 8.33 17.70 -9.18
N PRO A 102 7.90 16.49 -9.61
CA PRO A 102 8.77 15.33 -9.72
C PRO A 102 9.95 15.50 -10.70
N ALA A 103 9.91 16.51 -11.58
CA ALA A 103 11.00 16.86 -12.47
C ALA A 103 12.11 17.68 -11.80
N GLN A 104 11.83 18.31 -10.65
CA GLN A 104 12.82 19.11 -9.90
C GLN A 104 13.78 18.24 -9.10
N SER A 105 15.06 18.64 -9.08
CA SER A 105 16.14 17.94 -8.36
C SER A 105 15.86 17.74 -6.87
N GLU A 106 15.25 18.74 -6.24
CA GLU A 106 14.96 18.79 -4.82
C GLU A 106 13.85 17.78 -4.46
N THR A 107 12.79 17.71 -5.27
CA THR A 107 11.75 16.67 -5.15
C THR A 107 12.36 15.29 -5.35
N GLN A 108 13.22 15.14 -6.35
CA GLN A 108 13.90 13.87 -6.63
C GLN A 108 14.80 13.43 -5.48
N ALA A 109 15.48 14.36 -4.80
CA ALA A 109 16.28 14.06 -3.62
C ALA A 109 15.42 13.49 -2.48
N LEU A 110 14.23 14.06 -2.23
CA LEU A 110 13.29 13.53 -1.24
C LEU A 110 12.79 12.13 -1.63
N LEU A 111 12.42 11.93 -2.89
CA LEU A 111 11.96 10.62 -3.39
C LEU A 111 13.08 9.57 -3.36
N ALA A 112 14.31 9.95 -3.66
CA ALA A 112 15.48 9.10 -3.59
C ALA A 112 15.73 8.66 -2.15
N GLU A 113 15.63 9.57 -1.17
CA GLU A 113 15.77 9.21 0.25
C GLU A 113 14.73 8.19 0.69
N VAL A 114 13.45 8.36 0.32
CA VAL A 114 12.40 7.38 0.65
C VAL A 114 12.67 6.01 0.03
N ARG A 115 13.37 5.96 -1.10
CA ARG A 115 13.73 4.73 -1.82
C ARG A 115 15.11 4.17 -1.46
N ALA A 116 15.92 4.90 -0.70
CA ALA A 116 17.31 4.56 -0.39
C ALA A 116 17.46 3.33 0.52
N SER A 117 16.38 2.90 1.19
CA SER A 117 16.40 1.74 2.08
C SER A 117 15.15 0.89 1.91
N TRP A 118 15.27 -0.40 2.22
CA TRP A 118 14.15 -1.32 2.23
C TRP A 118 13.16 -0.96 3.35
N ARG A 119 11.96 -0.51 2.96
CA ARG A 119 10.89 -0.04 3.86
C ARG A 119 9.57 -0.74 3.46
N PRO A 120 9.34 -2.01 3.89
CA PRO A 120 8.20 -2.80 3.43
C PRO A 120 6.85 -2.23 3.86
N ASN A 121 6.82 -1.56 5.02
CA ASN A 121 5.61 -1.03 5.67
C ASN A 121 5.48 0.47 5.44
N LEU A 122 5.62 0.88 4.18
CA LEU A 122 5.53 2.28 3.75
C LEU A 122 4.72 2.41 2.47
N VAL A 123 3.90 3.45 2.39
CA VAL A 123 3.31 3.95 1.14
C VAL A 123 3.79 5.36 0.87
N ILE A 124 3.95 5.71 -0.40
CA ILE A 124 4.35 7.04 -0.83
C ILE A 124 3.44 7.54 -1.95
N ALA A 125 3.07 8.82 -1.87
CA ALA A 125 2.45 9.56 -2.97
C ALA A 125 3.26 10.83 -3.25
N THR A 126 3.29 11.26 -4.51
CA THR A 126 3.95 12.51 -4.93
C THR A 126 3.18 13.21 -6.02
N SER A 127 3.15 14.54 -5.98
CA SER A 127 2.57 15.36 -7.04
C SER A 127 3.02 16.82 -6.93
N ALA A 128 3.01 17.52 -8.06
CA ALA A 128 3.09 18.97 -8.10
C ALA A 128 1.77 19.61 -7.63
N LEU A 129 1.80 20.91 -7.32
CA LEU A 129 0.59 21.70 -7.10
C LEU A 129 0.22 22.48 -8.37
N PRO A 130 -1.07 22.64 -8.70
CA PRO A 130 -2.24 22.04 -8.02
C PRO A 130 -2.34 20.52 -8.23
N LEU A 131 -2.95 19.83 -7.25
CA LEU A 131 -3.09 18.38 -7.31
C LEU A 131 -4.01 17.96 -8.48
N PRO A 132 -3.69 16.87 -9.20
CA PRO A 132 -4.58 16.33 -10.23
C PRO A 132 -5.86 15.73 -9.61
N PRO A 133 -6.98 15.64 -10.35
CA PRO A 133 -8.26 15.16 -9.82
C PRO A 133 -8.24 13.74 -9.23
N ASN A 134 -7.30 12.90 -9.68
CA ASN A 134 -7.11 11.53 -9.24
C ASN A 134 -5.95 11.39 -8.23
N ALA A 135 -5.47 12.48 -7.65
CA ALA A 135 -4.48 12.44 -6.59
C ALA A 135 -5.03 11.66 -5.38
N PRO A 136 -4.24 10.75 -4.78
CA PRO A 136 -4.67 10.06 -3.57
C PRO A 136 -4.91 11.08 -2.43
N PRO A 137 -5.94 10.86 -1.58
CA PRO A 137 -6.16 11.61 -0.34
C PRO A 137 -4.92 11.79 0.54
N LEU A 138 -3.93 10.89 0.45
CA LEU A 138 -2.62 11.07 1.07
C LEU A 138 -1.89 12.37 0.68
N LEU A 139 -2.24 13.04 -0.42
CA LEU A 139 -1.67 14.33 -0.80
C LEU A 139 -2.52 15.54 -0.40
N ALA A 140 -3.76 15.33 0.04
CA ALA A 140 -4.70 16.40 0.36
C ALA A 140 -4.18 17.28 1.51
N GLU A 141 -4.49 18.58 1.45
CA GLU A 141 -4.22 19.55 2.52
C GLU A 141 -2.73 19.66 2.93
N ARG A 142 -1.83 19.40 1.99
CA ARG A 142 -0.38 19.46 2.20
C ARG A 142 0.23 20.55 1.31
N PRO A 143 0.49 21.76 1.85
CA PRO A 143 1.15 22.82 1.09
C PRO A 143 2.65 22.54 0.91
N MET A 144 3.28 23.28 0.01
CA MET A 144 4.74 23.44 0.05
C MET A 144 5.09 24.44 1.15
N LEU A 145 6.03 24.10 2.02
CA LEU A 145 6.60 25.02 3.01
C LEU A 145 7.75 25.80 2.37
N GLU A 146 7.82 27.10 2.66
CA GLU A 146 8.88 27.98 2.16
C GLU A 146 9.06 27.96 0.63
N ASN A 147 7.99 27.64 -0.11
CA ASN A 147 8.02 27.45 -1.56
C ASN A 147 8.98 26.34 -2.04
N GLN A 148 9.32 25.38 -1.18
CA GLN A 148 10.20 24.25 -1.47
C GLN A 148 9.43 22.93 -1.51
N PRO A 149 9.90 21.91 -2.27
CA PRO A 149 9.35 20.57 -2.18
C PRO A 149 9.32 20.10 -0.73
N THR A 150 8.18 19.58 -0.30
CA THR A 150 7.92 19.27 1.12
C THR A 150 7.50 17.82 1.28
N ALA A 151 8.18 17.11 2.18
CA ALA A 151 7.81 15.77 2.59
C ALA A 151 7.06 15.78 3.92
N TYR A 152 5.97 15.03 3.97
CA TYR A 152 5.15 14.78 5.15
C TYR A 152 5.24 13.29 5.48
N VAL A 153 5.55 12.96 6.73
CA VAL A 153 5.61 11.56 7.22
C VAL A 153 4.54 11.39 8.29
N CYS A 154 3.57 10.53 8.03
CA CYS A 154 2.45 10.26 8.93
C CYS A 154 2.41 8.79 9.35
N GLU A 155 2.08 8.56 10.62
CA GLU A 155 1.98 7.25 11.26
C GLU A 155 0.80 7.27 12.24
N GLY A 156 -0.08 6.27 12.19
CA GLY A 156 -1.19 6.17 13.15
C GLY A 156 -2.09 7.41 13.23
N PHE A 157 -2.46 7.99 12.08
CA PHE A 157 -3.27 9.22 11.96
C PHE A 157 -2.59 10.52 12.45
N VAL A 158 -1.29 10.49 12.75
CA VAL A 158 -0.53 11.67 13.17
C VAL A 158 0.61 11.92 12.21
N CYS A 159 0.73 13.16 11.71
CA CYS A 159 1.85 13.59 10.89
C CYS A 159 2.94 14.25 11.75
N LYS A 160 4.20 13.93 11.48
CA LYS A 160 5.36 14.62 12.05
C LYS A 160 5.52 16.01 11.41
N THR A 161 6.40 16.84 11.96
CA THR A 161 6.75 18.12 11.36
C THR A 161 7.26 17.91 9.92
N PRO A 162 6.70 18.60 8.91
CA PRO A 162 7.12 18.43 7.52
C PRO A 162 8.54 18.95 7.30
N VAL A 163 9.23 18.41 6.30
CA VAL A 163 10.65 18.71 6.02
C VAL A 163 10.89 18.97 4.53
N ASN A 164 11.88 19.80 4.22
CA ASN A 164 12.21 20.20 2.83
C ASN A 164 13.51 19.60 2.30
N ASN A 165 14.26 18.83 3.11
CA ASN A 165 15.54 18.24 2.71
C ASN A 165 15.62 16.75 3.05
N ALA A 166 16.50 16.03 2.34
CA ALA A 166 16.67 14.59 2.48
C ALA A 166 17.24 14.16 3.83
N GLU A 167 18.12 14.96 4.45
CA GLU A 167 18.74 14.60 5.73
C GLU A 167 17.70 14.54 6.86
N ASP A 168 16.82 15.53 6.94
CA ASP A 168 15.76 15.54 7.94
C ASP A 168 14.68 14.51 7.61
N LEU A 169 14.37 14.28 6.33
CA LEU A 169 13.47 13.20 5.93
C LEU A 169 13.99 11.83 6.37
N LYS A 170 15.29 11.58 6.22
CA LYS A 170 15.94 10.36 6.70
C LYS A 170 15.71 10.15 8.20
N LYS A 171 15.92 11.17 9.02
CA LYS A 171 15.67 11.13 10.48
C LYS A 171 14.22 10.75 10.79
N LEU A 172 13.25 11.33 10.07
CA LEU A 172 11.82 10.99 10.25
C LEU A 172 11.50 9.54 9.88
N LEU A 173 12.20 8.98 8.88
CA LEU A 173 12.00 7.62 8.38
C LEU A 173 12.71 6.55 9.23
N GLU A 174 13.84 6.86 9.87
CA GLU A 174 14.62 5.93 10.69
C GLU A 174 14.09 5.76 12.12
N ASN A 175 13.36 6.75 12.64
CA ASN A 175 12.74 6.63 13.96
C ASN A 175 11.75 5.44 13.97
N LYS A 176 12.02 4.48 14.87
CA LYS A 176 11.15 3.35 15.21
C LYS A 176 10.09 3.78 16.21
#